data_AF-A0A7X7PIB9-F1
#
_entry.id   AF-A0A7X7PIB9-F1
#
_cell.length_a   1.000
_cell.length_b   1.000
_cell.length_c   1.000
_cell.angle_alpha   90.00
_cell.angle_beta   90.00
_cell.angle_gamma   90.00
#
_symmetry.space_group_name_H-M   'P 1'
#
loop_
_entity.id
_entity.type
_entity.pdbx_description
1 polymer ?
#
loop_
_entity_poly.entity_id
_entity_poly.type
_entity_poly.pdbx_seq_one_letter_code
_entity_poly.pdbx_strand_id
1 'polypeptide(L)'
;RRLRAAAAFLVHPLVAFAIYNVVFTGWHFPRFYNWALEDHNVHIVQHLMFMAAAVIMWWPVVNPVPELRPTATPIRLLYLFALGIPMSIVSAIITLSNVVLYPFYEAAPRVFESLGALEDQQLGGLIMWVPGAIVFWGAISIVFLRWAKREEREDWAEQEMLAAGGTRA
;
A
#
# COMPACT_ATOMS: atom_id res chain seq x y z
N ARG A 1 -18.10 -4.50 -22.24
CA ARG A 1 -17.40 -5.79 -21.98
C ARG A 1 -15.89 -5.63 -21.78
N ARG A 2 -15.15 -5.00 -22.70
CA ARG A 2 -13.68 -4.79 -22.57
C ARG A 2 -13.27 -3.93 -21.36
N LEU A 3 -13.95 -2.81 -21.12
CA LEU A 3 -13.70 -1.94 -19.96
C LEU A 3 -13.88 -2.68 -18.62
N ARG A 4 -14.96 -3.45 -18.48
CA ARG A 4 -15.21 -4.26 -17.27
C ARG A 4 -14.12 -5.33 -17.06
N ALA A 5 -13.66 -5.96 -18.13
CA ALA A 5 -12.58 -6.95 -18.05
C ALA A 5 -11.24 -6.30 -17.64
N ALA A 6 -10.90 -5.15 -18.23
CA ALA A 6 -9.72 -4.39 -17.86
C ALA A 6 -9.77 -3.92 -16.40
N ALA A 7 -10.93 -3.38 -15.95
CA ALA A 7 -11.13 -2.99 -14.57
C ALA A 7 -10.96 -4.19 -13.62
N ALA A 8 -11.63 -5.32 -13.91
CA ALA A 8 -11.54 -6.53 -13.10
C ALA A 8 -10.11 -7.12 -13.04
N PHE A 9 -9.30 -6.90 -14.08
CA PHE A 9 -7.88 -7.27 -14.10
C PHE A 9 -7.05 -6.35 -13.19
N LEU A 10 -7.21 -5.02 -13.33
CA LEU A 10 -6.47 -4.05 -12.53
C LEU A 10 -6.76 -4.16 -11.03
N VAL A 11 -8.02 -4.46 -10.67
CA VAL A 11 -8.43 -4.61 -9.26
C VAL A 11 -8.18 -6.01 -8.70
N HIS A 12 -7.52 -6.89 -9.45
CA HIS A 12 -7.11 -8.18 -8.92
C HIS A 12 -5.99 -7.98 -7.88
N PRO A 13 -6.08 -8.55 -6.66
CA PRO A 13 -5.11 -8.28 -5.58
C PRO A 13 -3.66 -8.44 -6.01
N LEU A 14 -3.30 -9.51 -6.73
CA LEU A 14 -1.92 -9.71 -7.20
C LEU A 14 -1.46 -8.68 -8.25
N VAL A 15 -2.37 -8.23 -9.11
CA VAL A 15 -2.05 -7.24 -10.16
C VAL A 15 -1.88 -5.87 -9.51
N ALA A 16 -2.81 -5.50 -8.63
CA ALA A 16 -2.74 -4.27 -7.84
C ALA A 16 -1.47 -4.23 -6.98
N PHE A 17 -1.13 -5.34 -6.32
CA PHE A 17 0.11 -5.52 -5.58
C PHE A 17 1.34 -5.26 -6.47
N ALA A 18 1.41 -5.92 -7.62
CA ALA A 18 2.55 -5.81 -8.52
C ALA A 18 2.70 -4.38 -9.07
N ILE A 19 1.60 -3.77 -9.54
CA ILE A 19 1.60 -2.40 -10.05
C ILE A 19 2.10 -1.44 -8.98
N TYR A 20 1.53 -1.50 -7.77
CA TYR A 20 1.92 -0.61 -6.68
C TYR A 20 3.39 -0.75 -6.34
N ASN A 21 3.88 -1.97 -6.12
CA ASN A 21 5.27 -2.17 -5.70
C ASN A 21 6.27 -1.86 -6.81
N VAL A 22 5.96 -2.14 -8.07
CA VAL A 22 6.84 -1.76 -9.20
C VAL A 22 6.93 -0.24 -9.31
N VAL A 23 5.81 0.47 -9.24
CA VAL A 23 5.80 1.94 -9.30
C VAL A 23 6.50 2.53 -8.09
N PHE A 24 6.15 2.08 -6.89
CA PHE A 24 6.71 2.56 -5.63
C PHE A 24 8.23 2.33 -5.58
N THR A 25 8.69 1.09 -5.70
CA THR A 25 10.12 0.77 -5.64
C THR A 25 10.89 1.36 -6.81
N GLY A 26 10.31 1.37 -8.01
CA GLY A 26 10.94 1.95 -9.19
C GLY A 26 11.30 3.42 -8.97
N TRP A 27 10.35 4.24 -8.54
CA TRP A 27 10.61 5.66 -8.32
C TRP A 27 11.55 5.98 -7.16
N HIS A 28 11.75 5.05 -6.22
CA HIS A 28 12.74 5.22 -5.15
C HIS A 28 14.14 4.75 -5.52
N PHE A 29 14.31 4.13 -6.69
CA PHE A 29 15.62 3.80 -7.21
C PHE A 29 16.40 5.08 -7.54
N PRO A 30 17.66 5.25 -7.06
CA PRO A 30 18.40 6.51 -7.18
C PRO A 30 18.38 7.14 -8.57
N ARG A 31 18.56 6.35 -9.64
CA ARG A 31 18.55 6.86 -11.01
C ARG A 31 17.23 7.52 -11.39
N PHE A 32 16.10 6.88 -11.09
CA PHE A 32 14.79 7.40 -11.46
C PHE A 32 14.35 8.55 -10.55
N TYR A 33 14.71 8.46 -9.27
CA TYR A 33 14.46 9.50 -8.30
C TYR A 33 15.15 10.82 -8.67
N ASN A 34 16.46 10.80 -8.96
CA ASN A 34 17.19 12.01 -9.37
C ASN A 34 16.66 12.56 -10.71
N TRP A 35 16.32 11.68 -11.67
CA TRP A 35 15.75 12.14 -12.95
C TRP A 35 14.44 12.93 -12.76
N ALA A 36 13.59 12.50 -11.83
CA ALA A 36 12.37 13.23 -11.51
C ALA A 36 12.65 14.57 -10.81
N LEU A 37 13.76 14.71 -10.08
CA LEU A 37 14.12 15.98 -9.46
C LEU A 37 14.75 16.98 -10.45
N GLU A 38 15.40 16.47 -11.50
CA GLU A 38 16.02 17.28 -12.54
C GLU A 38 15.01 17.78 -13.59
N ASP A 39 13.97 17.00 -13.91
CA ASP A 39 12.95 17.33 -14.92
C ASP A 39 11.54 17.44 -14.31
N HIS A 40 10.97 18.65 -14.40
CA HIS A 40 9.64 18.95 -13.87
C HIS A 40 8.52 18.09 -14.46
N ASN A 41 8.55 17.77 -15.75
CA ASN A 41 7.53 16.94 -16.38
C ASN A 41 7.62 15.49 -15.90
N VAL A 42 8.84 14.99 -15.69
CA VAL A 42 9.08 13.64 -15.14
C VAL A 42 8.58 13.58 -13.70
N HIS A 43 8.81 14.63 -12.91
CA HIS A 43 8.24 14.76 -11.56
C HIS A 43 6.71 14.66 -11.57
N ILE A 44 6.03 15.35 -12.50
CA ILE A 44 4.56 15.26 -12.62
C ILE A 44 4.14 13.83 -12.95
N VAL A 45 4.82 13.18 -13.90
CA VAL A 45 4.52 11.79 -14.28
C VAL A 45 4.69 10.85 -13.09
N GLN A 46 5.75 11.01 -12.29
CA GLN A 46 5.96 10.25 -11.06
C GLN A 46 4.77 10.37 -10.11
N HIS A 47 4.32 11.60 -9.81
CA HIS A 47 3.18 11.84 -8.93
C HIS A 47 1.88 11.25 -9.48
N LEU A 48 1.63 11.40 -10.78
CA LEU A 48 0.46 10.78 -11.42
C LEU A 48 0.49 9.25 -11.34
N MET A 49 1.67 8.64 -11.51
CA MET A 49 1.85 7.20 -11.33
C MET A 49 1.59 6.77 -9.88
N PHE A 50 2.08 7.51 -8.89
CA PHE A 50 1.79 7.24 -7.48
C PHE A 50 0.30 7.34 -7.16
N MET A 51 -0.38 8.38 -7.65
CA MET A 51 -1.82 8.55 -7.44
C MET A 51 -2.62 7.39 -8.07
N ALA A 52 -2.31 7.03 -9.33
CA ALA A 52 -2.99 5.94 -10.02
C ALA A 52 -2.72 4.59 -9.33
N ALA A 53 -1.46 4.31 -8.99
CA ALA A 53 -1.08 3.08 -8.30
C ALA A 53 -1.73 2.98 -6.91
N ALA A 54 -1.83 4.07 -6.16
CA ALA A 54 -2.49 4.09 -4.86
C ALA A 54 -3.98 3.76 -4.95
N VAL A 55 -4.70 4.33 -5.93
CA VAL A 55 -6.13 4.01 -6.16
C VAL A 55 -6.30 2.54 -6.51
N ILE A 56 -5.47 2.01 -7.41
CA ILE A 56 -5.49 0.59 -7.80
C ILE A 56 -5.18 -0.30 -6.60
N MET A 57 -4.19 0.06 -5.78
CA MET A 57 -3.76 -0.69 -4.61
C MET A 57 -4.84 -0.77 -3.53
N TRP A 58 -5.57 0.32 -3.26
CA TRP A 58 -6.61 0.34 -2.23
C TRP A 58 -7.92 -0.34 -2.67
N TRP A 59 -8.14 -0.49 -3.98
CA TRP A 59 -9.38 -1.03 -4.51
C TRP A 59 -9.75 -2.43 -3.99
N PRO A 60 -8.86 -3.44 -3.95
CA PRO A 60 -9.19 -4.76 -3.45
C PRO A 60 -9.54 -4.80 -1.96
N VAL A 61 -9.09 -3.80 -1.20
CA VAL A 61 -9.29 -3.69 0.25
C VAL A 61 -10.66 -3.08 0.55
N VAL A 62 -10.92 -1.90 -0.02
CA VAL A 62 -12.19 -1.17 0.15
C VAL A 62 -13.32 -1.91 -0.56
N ASN A 63 -13.04 -2.44 -1.75
CA ASN A 63 -13.96 -3.17 -2.62
C ASN A 63 -15.35 -2.51 -2.75
N PRO A 64 -15.43 -1.27 -3.28
CA PRO A 64 -16.69 -0.51 -3.34
C PRO A 64 -17.72 -1.09 -4.32
N VAL A 65 -17.27 -1.94 -5.26
CA VAL A 65 -18.12 -2.64 -6.24
C VAL A 65 -17.83 -4.14 -6.14
N PRO A 66 -18.39 -4.84 -5.15
CA PRO A 66 -18.12 -6.27 -4.92
C PRO A 66 -18.44 -7.15 -6.13
N GLU A 67 -19.39 -6.74 -6.98
CA GLU A 67 -19.79 -7.44 -8.21
C GLU A 67 -18.71 -7.44 -9.29
N LEU A 68 -17.70 -6.56 -9.16
CA LEU A 68 -16.54 -6.55 -10.03
C LEU A 68 -15.58 -7.69 -9.66
N ARG A 69 -15.26 -7.82 -8.36
CA ARG A 69 -14.39 -8.86 -7.78
C ARG A 69 -14.68 -9.02 -6.29
N PRO A 70 -15.37 -10.09 -5.86
CA PRO A 70 -15.45 -10.44 -4.46
C PRO A 70 -14.07 -10.89 -3.96
N THR A 71 -13.61 -10.34 -2.84
CA THR A 71 -12.34 -10.72 -2.21
C THR A 71 -12.60 -11.18 -0.79
N ALA A 72 -12.22 -12.42 -0.48
CA ALA A 72 -12.34 -12.99 0.86
C ALA A 72 -11.50 -12.20 1.87
N THR A 73 -12.00 -12.05 3.10
CA THR A 73 -11.33 -11.24 4.13
C THR A 73 -9.92 -11.70 4.46
N PRO A 74 -9.63 -13.02 4.63
CA PRO A 74 -8.26 -13.48 4.88
C PRO A 74 -7.27 -13.07 3.78
N ILE A 75 -7.72 -13.06 2.51
CA ILE A 75 -6.90 -12.61 1.38
C ILE A 75 -6.61 -11.11 1.50
N ARG A 76 -7.56 -10.29 1.94
CA ARG A 76 -7.34 -8.84 2.15
C ARG A 76 -6.31 -8.58 3.25
N LEU A 77 -6.36 -9.35 4.34
CA LEU A 77 -5.40 -9.24 5.44
C LEU A 77 -3.99 -9.63 4.98
N LEU A 78 -3.85 -10.76 4.29
CA LEU A 78 -2.57 -11.20 3.73
C LEU A 78 -2.02 -10.19 2.71
N TYR A 79 -2.90 -9.65 1.86
CA TYR A 79 -2.55 -8.63 0.88
C TYR A 79 -2.01 -7.35 1.53
N LEU A 80 -2.70 -6.82 2.54
CA LEU A 80 -2.25 -5.63 3.28
C LEU A 80 -0.92 -5.86 4.00
N PHE A 81 -0.76 -7.03 4.62
CA PHE A 81 0.51 -7.41 5.25
C PHE A 81 1.64 -7.48 4.21
N ALA A 82 1.39 -8.13 3.08
CA ALA A 82 2.38 -8.28 2.01
C ALA A 82 2.79 -6.92 1.41
N LEU A 83 1.86 -5.97 1.26
CA LEU A 83 2.16 -4.61 0.76
C LEU A 83 3.20 -3.88 1.62
N GLY A 84 3.20 -4.14 2.94
CA GLY A 84 4.16 -3.55 3.86
C GLY A 84 5.60 -4.04 3.66
N ILE A 85 5.82 -5.22 3.05
CA ILE A 85 7.14 -5.84 2.96
C ILE A 85 8.08 -5.04 2.01
N PRO A 86 7.75 -4.82 0.72
CA PRO A 86 8.65 -4.07 -0.17
C PRO A 86 8.84 -2.63 0.29
N MET A 87 7.78 -2.02 0.84
CA MET A 87 7.86 -0.69 1.44
C MET A 87 8.88 -0.64 2.57
N SER A 88 8.84 -1.62 3.48
CA SER A 88 9.78 -1.71 4.61
C SER A 88 11.22 -1.93 4.12
N ILE A 89 11.42 -2.76 3.09
CA ILE A 89 12.75 -2.99 2.51
C ILE A 89 13.33 -1.70 1.93
N VAL A 90 12.58 -0.99 1.08
CA VAL A 90 13.02 0.28 0.50
C VAL A 90 13.30 1.31 1.60
N SER A 91 12.39 1.42 2.58
CA SER A 91 12.57 2.36 3.69
C SER A 91 13.80 2.03 4.53
N ALA A 92 14.05 0.75 4.82
CA ALA A 92 15.21 0.32 5.56
C ALA A 92 16.51 0.62 4.81
N ILE A 93 16.56 0.40 3.48
CA ILE A 93 17.72 0.76 2.66
C ILE A 93 18.03 2.25 2.76
N ILE A 94 17.01 3.11 2.67
CA ILE A 94 17.18 4.57 2.73
C ILE A 94 17.59 5.02 4.13
N THR A 95 16.87 4.55 5.15
CA THR A 95 17.05 4.95 6.57
C THR A 95 18.39 4.49 7.13
N LEU A 96 18.84 3.31 6.76
CA LEU A 96 20.06 2.70 7.28
C LEU A 96 21.28 2.91 6.36
N SER A 97 21.13 3.72 5.31
CA SER A 97 22.25 4.03 4.41
C SER A 97 23.30 4.88 5.11
N ASN A 98 24.57 4.56 4.89
CA ASN A 98 25.72 5.38 5.32
C ASN A 98 26.24 6.29 4.20
N VAL A 99 25.56 6.31 3.06
CA VAL A 99 25.89 7.15 1.89
C VAL A 99 24.66 7.90 1.41
N VAL A 100 24.87 9.04 0.78
CA VAL A 100 23.80 9.81 0.16
C VAL A 100 23.38 9.09 -1.13
N LEU A 101 22.16 8.56 -1.15
CA LEU A 101 21.58 7.85 -2.30
C LEU A 101 21.00 8.81 -3.33
N TYR A 102 20.67 10.04 -2.91
CA TYR A 102 20.04 11.06 -3.74
C TYR A 102 20.92 12.32 -3.81
N PRO A 103 21.96 12.34 -4.68
CA PRO A 103 22.94 13.43 -4.76
C PRO A 103 22.34 14.80 -5.09
N PHE A 104 21.15 14.85 -5.72
CA PHE A 104 20.44 16.11 -5.96
C PHE A 104 20.33 16.96 -4.68
N TYR A 105 20.10 16.32 -3.52
CA TYR A 105 19.96 17.01 -2.24
C TYR A 105 21.28 17.47 -1.61
N GLU A 106 22.43 17.04 -2.13
CA GLU A 106 23.72 17.59 -1.69
C GLU A 106 23.91 19.03 -2.17
N ALA A 107 23.40 19.35 -3.37
CA ALA A 107 23.48 20.67 -3.98
C ALA A 107 22.24 21.54 -3.71
N ALA A 108 21.16 20.96 -3.17
CA ALA A 108 19.93 21.68 -2.89
C ALA A 108 20.11 22.65 -1.70
N PRO A 109 19.49 23.85 -1.74
CA PRO A 109 19.43 24.75 -0.60
C PRO A 109 18.80 24.06 0.61
N ARG A 110 19.44 24.16 1.77
CA ARG A 110 18.97 23.52 3.00
C ARG A 110 18.01 24.43 3.74
N VAL A 111 16.90 23.86 4.23
CA VAL A 111 15.95 24.56 5.11
C VAL A 111 16.49 24.63 6.54
N PHE A 112 17.13 23.54 6.99
CA PHE A 112 17.77 23.44 8.30
C PHE A 112 19.28 23.24 8.10
N GLU A 113 20.08 24.26 8.42
CA GLU A 113 21.54 24.23 8.28
C GLU A 113 22.21 23.11 9.10
N SER A 114 21.56 22.66 10.18
CA SER A 114 22.04 21.58 11.05
C SER A 114 21.78 20.17 10.50
N LEU A 115 21.03 20.03 9.42
CA LEU A 115 20.66 18.74 8.83
C LEU A 115 21.40 18.57 7.49
N GLY A 116 22.35 17.64 7.45
CA GLY A 116 23.03 17.29 6.20
C GLY A 116 22.15 16.44 5.29
N ALA A 117 22.56 16.30 4.02
CA ALA A 117 21.82 15.52 3.03
C ALA A 117 21.68 14.04 3.41
N LEU A 118 22.67 13.49 4.13
CA LEU A 118 22.60 12.12 4.63
C LEU A 118 21.55 11.99 5.73
N GLU A 119 21.59 12.85 6.76
CA GLU A 119 20.62 12.79 7.86
C GLU A 119 19.19 13.07 7.38
N ASP A 120 19.02 14.03 6.45
CA ASP A 120 17.72 14.35 5.86
C ASP A 120 17.13 13.17 5.08
N GLN A 121 17.94 12.49 4.27
CA GLN A 121 17.52 11.26 3.60
C GLN A 121 17.13 10.16 4.59
N GLN A 122 17.94 9.93 5.63
CA GLN A 122 17.65 8.90 6.63
C GLN A 122 16.32 9.20 7.34
N LEU A 123 16.08 10.47 7.68
CA LEU A 123 14.81 10.94 8.22
C LEU A 123 13.66 10.74 7.24
N GLY A 124 13.86 11.03 5.95
CA GLY A 124 12.88 10.76 4.89
C GLY A 124 12.51 9.28 4.80
N GLY A 125 13.49 8.39 4.91
CA GLY A 125 13.28 6.94 5.00
C GLY A 125 12.46 6.54 6.23
N LEU A 126 12.73 7.15 7.39
CA LEU A 126 11.98 6.89 8.62
C LEU A 126 10.53 7.39 8.54
N ILE A 127 10.32 8.58 7.97
CA ILE A 127 9.00 9.17 7.70
C ILE A 127 8.21 8.32 6.70
N MET A 128 8.87 7.72 5.71
CA MET A 128 8.23 6.78 4.83
C MET A 128 7.82 5.51 5.59
N TRP A 129 8.72 4.96 6.41
CA TRP A 129 8.50 3.69 7.09
C TRP A 129 7.40 3.74 8.15
N VAL A 130 7.53 4.63 9.13
CA VAL A 130 6.75 4.57 10.38
C VAL A 130 5.29 4.98 10.13
N PRO A 131 4.99 6.17 9.60
CA PRO A 131 3.65 6.52 9.13
C PRO A 131 3.01 5.49 8.21
N GLY A 132 3.76 4.96 7.23
CA GLY A 132 3.26 3.94 6.31
C GLY A 132 2.83 2.66 7.03
N ALA A 133 3.67 2.18 7.95
CA ALA A 133 3.36 1.01 8.76
C ALA A 133 2.10 1.24 9.63
N ILE A 134 1.96 2.41 10.25
CA ILE A 134 0.77 2.75 11.05
C ILE A 134 -0.50 2.68 10.19
N VAL A 135 -0.47 3.22 8.97
CA VAL A 135 -1.63 3.18 8.05
C VAL A 135 -1.99 1.74 7.70
N PHE A 136 -1.02 0.90 7.32
CA PHE A 136 -1.31 -0.50 6.97
C PHE A 136 -1.75 -1.33 8.16
N TRP A 137 -1.11 -1.19 9.33
CA TRP A 137 -1.53 -1.89 10.55
C TRP A 137 -2.90 -1.44 11.03
N GLY A 138 -3.23 -0.15 10.90
CA GLY A 138 -4.57 0.37 11.16
C GLY A 138 -5.62 -0.26 10.24
N ALA A 139 -5.34 -0.33 8.94
CA ALA A 139 -6.23 -0.98 7.98
C ALA A 139 -6.42 -2.47 8.27
N ILE A 140 -5.33 -3.20 8.53
CA ILE A 140 -5.36 -4.61 8.93
C ILE A 140 -6.25 -4.79 10.17
N SER A 141 -6.05 -3.96 11.20
CA SER A 141 -6.82 -4.03 12.44
C SER A 141 -8.31 -3.80 12.19
N ILE A 142 -8.67 -2.79 11.39
CA ILE A 142 -10.06 -2.51 11.04
C ILE A 142 -10.70 -3.68 10.28
N VAL A 143 -10.00 -4.23 9.27
CA VAL A 143 -10.50 -5.35 8.47
C VAL A 143 -10.67 -6.60 9.32
N PHE A 144 -9.69 -6.90 10.18
CA PHE A 144 -9.71 -8.06 11.08
C PHE A 144 -10.87 -7.95 12.09
N LEU A 145 -11.01 -6.81 12.77
CA LEU A 145 -12.08 -6.62 13.75
C LEU A 145 -13.47 -6.67 13.13
N ARG A 146 -13.64 -6.15 11.90
CA ARG A 146 -14.90 -6.26 11.15
C ARG A 146 -15.22 -7.70 10.78
N TRP A 147 -14.21 -8.49 10.44
CA TRP A 147 -14.37 -9.89 10.09
C TRP A 147 -14.68 -10.76 11.31
N ALA A 148 -13.95 -10.61 12.41
CA ALA A 148 -14.20 -11.34 13.65
C ALA A 148 -15.63 -11.11 14.16
N LYS A 149 -16.11 -9.84 14.15
CA LYS A 149 -17.50 -9.51 14.50
C LYS A 149 -18.55 -10.09 13.55
N ARG A 150 -18.19 -10.37 12.30
CA ARG A 150 -19.10 -10.98 11.32
C ARG A 150 -19.22 -12.49 11.58
N GLU A 151 -18.10 -13.16 11.85
CA GLU A 151 -18.09 -14.60 12.16
C GLU A 151 -18.86 -14.90 13.45
N GLU A 152 -18.64 -14.14 14.52
CA GLU A 152 -19.38 -14.31 15.78
C GLU A 152 -20.91 -14.23 15.58
N ARG A 153 -21.38 -13.29 14.76
CA ARG A 153 -22.82 -13.16 14.43
C ARG A 153 -23.35 -14.31 13.60
N GLU A 154 -22.54 -14.83 12.68
CA GLU A 154 -22.92 -15.98 11.84
C GLU A 154 -23.03 -17.25 12.69
N ASP A 155 -22.07 -17.46 13.60
CA ASP A 155 -22.06 -18.58 14.54
C ASP A 155 -23.28 -18.52 15.49
N TRP A 156 -23.61 -17.35 16.04
CA TRP A 156 -24.78 -17.17 16.90
C TRP A 156 -26.09 -17.44 16.14
N ALA A 157 -26.22 -16.94 14.92
CA ALA A 157 -27.40 -17.17 14.09
C ALA A 157 -27.56 -18.66 13.70
N GLU A 158 -26.46 -19.35 13.42
CA GLU A 158 -26.47 -20.80 13.18
C GLU A 158 -26.90 -21.57 14.43
N GLN A 159 -26.38 -21.21 15.61
CA GLN A 159 -26.77 -21.83 16.87
C GLN A 159 -28.26 -21.60 17.20
N GLU A 160 -28.78 -20.38 16.99
CA GLU A 160 -30.20 -20.07 17.19
C GLU A 160 -31.09 -20.87 16.23
N MET A 161 -30.70 -20.99 14.96
CA MET A 161 -31.43 -21.79 13.97
C MET A 161 -31.44 -23.29 14.33
N LEU A 162 -30.32 -23.83 14.83
CA LEU A 162 -30.23 -25.20 15.31
C LEU A 162 -31.08 -25.41 16.57
N ALA A 163 -31.07 -24.45 17.50
CA ALA A 163 -31.89 -24.49 18.73
C ALA A 163 -33.39 -24.35 18.44
N ALA A 164 -33.78 -23.61 17.41
CA ALA A 164 -35.17 -23.43 16.97
C ALA A 164 -35.76 -24.66 16.25
N GLY A 165 -35.03 -25.78 16.18
CA GLY A 165 -35.52 -27.03 15.58
C GLY A 165 -35.44 -27.08 14.06
N GLY A 166 -34.52 -26.32 13.45
CA GLY A 166 -34.32 -26.26 12.01
C GLY A 166 -34.02 -27.63 11.41
N THR A 167 -35.06 -28.31 10.94
CA THR A 167 -34.95 -29.49 10.08
C THR A 167 -34.56 -28.97 8.70
N ARG A 168 -33.33 -29.26 8.25
CA ARG A 168 -32.98 -29.08 6.83
C ARG A 168 -33.82 -30.08 6.02
N ALA A 169 -34.80 -29.58 5.28
CA ALA A 169 -35.40 -30.28 4.15
C ALA A 169 -34.54 -30.07 2.91
#